data_AF-A0A8H2ZV51-F1
#
_entry.id   AF-A0A8H2ZV51-F1
#
_cell.length_a   1.000
_cell.length_b   1.000
_cell.length_c   1.000
_cell.angle_alpha   90.00
_cell.angle_beta   90.00
_cell.angle_gamma   90.00
#
_symmetry.space_group_name_H-M   'P 1'
#
loop_
_entity.id
_entity.type
_entity.pdbx_description
1 polymer ?
#
loop_
_entity_poly.entity_id
_entity_poly.type
_entity_poly.pdbx_seq_one_letter_code
_entity_poly.pdbx_strand_id
1 'polypeptide(L)'
;MSSLIQPYLELALEQLEVYKDQLLGQMSLVSTTTYVFTILAICLPPLALLTFYELEQSRQRAEEPKGCRKLGLKIDSNLTNEFEPKFSEGRPPSTEETSAEWWRLKSMWIYPVKSCKGVELGRGTVIATGMEYDRQFTFAQLKSPFPLSENDPDHKKAAHQWEFITQRQFPLLAKVRTEMWVPDQSVDTYAPHINDVESGGVIIMSFPYQEPGWRGTVASWGAKFMGTVPEKQFRVPFDPSPVQIEKAGYTVEKMTIWKESVNALNVEIEIPEELRYYLGISNKLGLFRVDSANPREVFRNAPTKEKLGFQPVTGFQDAYPIHLVNLASIRDVESKMPKEKGAPRLSAGQFRANLIITGPPAYHEDDWRRIKIGFYEYDVSCRTVRCKMPNVDQETGVRHPSEPDKTLRSFRAIDEGAGQNLGCLGMQLVPTTKTGALKVGDEITVLEVGEHHYQKLFPELNN
;
A
#
# COMPACT_ATOMS: atom_id res chain seq x y z
N MET A 1 71.97 -5.70 -15.40
CA MET A 1 71.07 -5.62 -14.22
C MET A 1 70.22 -6.88 -14.04
N SER A 2 69.58 -7.43 -15.07
CA SER A 2 68.77 -8.66 -14.96
C SER A 2 69.56 -9.91 -14.51
N SER A 3 70.81 -10.10 -14.96
CA SER A 3 71.63 -11.26 -14.57
C SER A 3 72.12 -11.27 -13.12
N LEU A 4 72.09 -10.13 -12.43
CA LEU A 4 72.51 -9.99 -11.03
C LEU A 4 71.36 -10.22 -10.04
N ILE A 5 70.10 -10.13 -10.51
CA ILE A 5 68.89 -10.24 -9.68
C ILE A 5 68.34 -11.67 -9.70
N GLN A 6 68.55 -12.40 -10.80
CA GLN A 6 68.09 -13.78 -10.98
C GLN A 6 68.43 -14.72 -9.80
N PRO A 7 69.66 -14.71 -9.26
CA PRO A 7 70.03 -15.61 -8.16
C PRO A 7 69.28 -15.27 -6.85
N TYR A 8 69.00 -13.99 -6.61
CA TYR A 8 68.25 -13.56 -5.42
C TYR A 8 66.76 -13.90 -5.53
N LEU A 9 66.21 -13.84 -6.75
CA LEU A 9 64.82 -14.25 -7.00
C LEU A 9 64.65 -15.76 -6.83
N GLU A 10 65.59 -16.57 -7.33
CA GLU A 10 65.62 -18.02 -7.12
C GLU A 10 65.72 -18.36 -5.64
N LEU A 11 66.64 -17.71 -4.90
CA LEU A 11 66.78 -17.91 -3.46
C LEU A 11 65.51 -17.52 -2.68
N ALA A 12 64.83 -16.44 -3.09
CA ALA A 12 63.59 -16.00 -2.47
C ALA A 12 62.42 -16.97 -2.75
N LEU A 13 62.34 -17.51 -3.97
CA LEU A 13 61.33 -18.52 -4.34
C LEU A 13 61.56 -19.83 -3.60
N GLU A 14 62.82 -20.27 -3.47
CA GLU A 14 63.20 -21.47 -2.74
C GLU A 14 62.88 -21.34 -1.24
N GLN A 15 63.14 -20.17 -0.64
CA GLN A 15 62.72 -19.88 0.74
C GLN A 15 61.19 -19.86 0.90
N LEU A 16 60.47 -19.37 -0.11
CA LEU A 16 59.01 -19.30 -0.09
C LEU A 16 58.38 -20.69 -0.21
N GLU A 17 58.98 -21.60 -0.99
CA GLU A 17 58.62 -23.02 -1.04
C GLU A 17 58.88 -23.73 0.29
N VAL A 18 60.05 -23.52 0.90
CA VAL A 18 60.35 -24.08 2.24
C VAL A 18 59.36 -23.58 3.29
N TYR A 19 59.02 -22.28 3.28
CA TYR A 19 58.02 -21.72 4.20
C TYR A 19 56.63 -22.29 3.95
N LYS A 20 56.24 -22.45 2.68
CA LYS A 20 54.96 -23.04 2.28
C LYS A 20 54.85 -24.49 2.72
N ASP A 21 55.90 -25.29 2.54
CA ASP A 21 55.93 -26.70 2.95
C ASP A 21 55.95 -26.86 4.47
N GLN A 22 56.64 -25.96 5.21
CA GLN A 22 56.55 -25.90 6.67
C GLN A 22 55.14 -25.53 7.15
N LEU A 23 54.48 -24.56 6.52
CA LEU A 23 53.10 -24.19 6.81
C LEU A 23 52.13 -25.34 6.52
N LEU A 24 52.26 -26.00 5.37
CA LEU A 24 51.43 -27.15 4.99
C LEU A 24 51.66 -28.36 5.91
N GLY A 25 52.91 -28.60 6.32
CA GLY A 25 53.27 -29.61 7.31
C GLY A 25 52.63 -29.35 8.67
N GLN A 26 52.58 -28.10 9.13
CA GLN A 26 51.87 -27.71 10.36
C GLN A 26 50.34 -27.74 10.20
N MET A 27 49.80 -27.44 9.02
CA MET A 27 48.36 -27.54 8.76
C MET A 27 47.85 -28.99 8.82
N SER A 28 48.69 -29.98 8.50
CA SER A 28 48.35 -31.41 8.60
C SER A 28 48.15 -31.92 10.04
N LEU A 29 48.57 -31.14 11.05
CA LEU A 29 48.44 -31.44 12.48
C LEU A 29 47.19 -30.81 13.12
N VAL A 30 46.48 -29.93 12.42
CA VAL A 30 45.27 -29.31 12.95
C VAL A 30 44.10 -30.28 12.72
N SER A 31 43.63 -30.91 13.79
CA SER A 31 42.43 -31.74 13.76
C SER A 31 41.27 -30.98 13.11
N THR A 32 40.46 -31.67 12.30
CA THR A 32 39.24 -31.11 11.69
C THR A 32 38.35 -30.42 12.74
N THR A 33 38.31 -30.95 13.97
CA THR A 33 37.61 -30.30 15.09
C THR A 33 38.18 -28.94 15.45
N THR A 34 39.51 -28.80 15.56
CA THR A 34 40.16 -27.51 15.85
C THR A 34 39.90 -26.49 14.75
N TYR A 35 39.90 -26.92 13.49
CA TYR A 35 39.58 -26.04 12.35
C TYR A 35 38.13 -25.54 12.41
N VAL A 36 37.17 -26.43 12.68
CA VAL A 36 35.74 -26.08 12.86
C VAL A 36 35.55 -25.14 14.05
N PHE A 37 36.15 -25.43 15.21
CA PHE A 37 36.04 -24.54 16.38
C PHE A 37 36.68 -23.18 16.15
N THR A 38 37.79 -23.11 15.42
CA THR A 38 38.44 -21.83 15.08
C THR A 38 37.57 -21.01 14.14
N ILE A 39 36.97 -21.63 13.12
CA ILE A 39 36.01 -20.95 12.24
C ILE A 39 34.80 -20.45 13.04
N LEU A 40 34.21 -21.29 13.89
CA LEU A 40 33.09 -20.90 14.74
C LEU A 40 33.47 -19.75 15.68
N ALA A 41 34.64 -19.80 16.31
CA ALA A 41 35.12 -18.76 17.21
C ALA A 41 35.38 -17.41 16.50
N ILE A 42 35.77 -17.45 15.23
CA ILE A 42 36.00 -16.24 14.42
C ILE A 42 34.69 -15.70 13.83
N CYS A 43 33.79 -16.57 13.37
CA CYS A 43 32.57 -16.17 12.65
C CYS A 43 31.37 -15.90 13.57
N LEU A 44 31.22 -16.60 14.70
CA LEU A 44 30.08 -16.44 15.59
C LEU A 44 30.03 -15.05 16.27
N PRO A 45 31.12 -14.47 16.80
CA PRO A 45 31.03 -13.18 17.48
C PRO A 45 30.61 -12.02 16.56
N PRO A 46 31.16 -11.87 15.33
CA PRO A 46 30.66 -10.88 14.37
C PRO A 46 29.20 -11.10 13.99
N LEU A 47 28.78 -12.36 13.75
CA LEU A 47 27.37 -12.68 13.46
C LEU A 47 26.46 -12.32 14.65
N ALA A 48 26.87 -12.65 15.88
CA ALA A 48 26.13 -12.31 17.08
C ALA A 48 26.02 -10.79 17.28
N LEU A 49 27.11 -10.04 17.09
CA LEU A 49 27.11 -8.58 17.13
C LEU A 49 26.21 -7.97 16.05
N LEU A 50 26.24 -8.51 14.82
CA LEU A 50 25.36 -8.08 13.73
C LEU A 50 23.89 -8.32 14.07
N THR A 51 23.56 -9.51 14.58
CA THR A 51 22.18 -9.83 14.99
C THR A 51 21.73 -8.96 16.17
N PHE A 52 22.60 -8.71 17.15
CA PHE A 52 22.29 -7.83 18.28
C PHE A 52 22.08 -6.38 17.84
N TYR A 53 22.92 -5.87 16.95
CA TYR A 53 22.78 -4.52 16.38
C TYR A 53 21.46 -4.37 15.61
N GLU A 54 21.11 -5.35 14.76
CA GLU A 54 19.82 -5.33 14.05
C GLU A 54 18.62 -5.48 14.99
N LEU A 55 18.71 -6.31 16.02
CA LEU A 55 17.66 -6.44 17.03
C LEU A 55 17.46 -5.13 17.79
N GLU A 56 18.53 -4.43 18.17
CA GLU A 56 18.46 -3.15 18.87
C GLU A 56 17.91 -2.05 17.94
N GLN A 57 18.35 -2.00 16.68
CA GLN A 57 17.76 -1.10 15.67
C GLN A 57 16.28 -1.42 15.42
N SER A 58 15.91 -2.69 15.35
CA SER A 58 14.52 -3.13 15.25
C SER A 58 13.72 -2.70 16.47
N ARG A 59 14.29 -2.79 17.67
CA ARG A 59 13.64 -2.38 18.91
C ARG A 59 13.42 -0.87 18.99
N GLN A 60 14.39 -0.06 18.55
CA GLN A 60 14.26 1.38 18.47
C GLN A 60 13.21 1.80 17.41
N ARG A 61 13.16 1.11 16.28
CA ARG A 61 12.07 1.23 15.28
C ARG A 61 10.70 0.82 15.85
N ALA A 62 10.69 -0.09 16.82
CA ALA A 62 9.50 -0.62 17.49
C ALA A 62 9.05 0.18 18.73
N GLU A 63 9.55 1.40 18.99
CA GLU A 63 8.93 2.24 20.01
C GLU A 63 7.48 2.55 19.64
N GLU A 64 6.57 1.79 20.25
CA GLU A 64 5.14 1.86 19.99
C GLU A 64 4.57 3.23 20.39
N PRO A 65 3.64 3.79 19.61
CA PRO A 65 2.90 4.99 20.00
C PRO A 65 2.22 4.83 21.35
N LYS A 66 2.42 5.79 22.25
CA LYS A 66 1.92 5.71 23.63
C LYS A 66 0.42 5.98 23.66
N GLY A 67 -0.32 5.16 24.40
CA GLY A 67 -1.77 5.28 24.50
C GLY A 67 -2.55 4.89 23.25
N CYS A 68 -1.89 4.23 22.28
CA CYS A 68 -2.54 3.74 21.07
C CYS A 68 -2.41 2.23 20.95
N ARG A 69 -3.37 1.60 20.27
CA ARG A 69 -3.21 0.23 19.76
C ARG A 69 -3.03 0.23 18.25
N LYS A 70 -2.25 -0.72 17.75
CA LYS A 70 -2.14 -1.00 16.32
C LYS A 70 -3.45 -1.56 15.77
N LEU A 71 -3.95 -0.96 14.69
CA LEU A 71 -4.98 -1.55 13.85
C LEU A 71 -4.36 -2.58 12.92
N GLY A 72 -5.14 -3.62 12.65
CA GLY A 72 -4.77 -4.67 11.71
C GLY A 72 -5.09 -6.05 12.24
N LEU A 73 -4.87 -7.07 11.41
CA LEU A 73 -4.84 -8.45 11.87
C LEU A 73 -3.64 -8.69 12.78
N LYS A 74 -3.87 -9.46 13.85
CA LYS A 74 -2.80 -10.00 14.72
C LYS A 74 -2.31 -11.38 14.25
N ILE A 75 -2.97 -11.93 13.24
CA ILE A 75 -2.74 -13.26 12.66
C ILE A 75 -2.48 -13.11 11.15
N ASP A 76 -2.32 -14.23 10.46
CA ASP A 76 -2.14 -14.26 9.01
C ASP A 76 -3.30 -13.62 8.24
N SER A 77 -2.97 -13.14 7.04
CA SER A 77 -3.93 -12.51 6.13
C SER A 77 -5.08 -13.45 5.78
N ASN A 78 -6.31 -12.92 5.67
CA ASN A 78 -7.44 -13.72 5.17
C ASN A 78 -7.30 -14.06 3.68
N LEU A 79 -6.35 -13.43 2.97
CA LEU A 79 -6.02 -13.71 1.57
C LEU A 79 -4.89 -14.72 1.38
N THR A 80 -4.32 -15.28 2.45
CA THR A 80 -3.25 -16.30 2.35
C THR A 80 -3.67 -17.48 1.46
N ASN A 81 -4.96 -17.78 1.39
CA ASN A 81 -5.52 -18.82 0.54
C ASN A 81 -6.36 -18.34 -0.64
N GLU A 82 -6.18 -17.09 -1.09
CA GLU A 82 -6.97 -16.49 -2.18
C GLU A 82 -6.89 -17.28 -3.51
N PHE A 83 -5.85 -18.10 -3.67
CA PHE A 83 -5.60 -18.90 -4.86
C PHE A 83 -6.20 -20.32 -4.82
N GLU A 84 -6.87 -20.71 -3.72
CA GLU A 84 -7.53 -22.02 -3.66
C GLU A 84 -8.66 -22.12 -4.71
N PRO A 85 -8.80 -23.26 -5.43
CA PRO A 85 -9.81 -23.43 -6.49
C PRO A 85 -11.25 -23.13 -6.06
N LYS A 86 -11.60 -23.41 -4.80
CA LYS A 86 -12.93 -23.16 -4.23
C LYS A 86 -13.39 -21.70 -4.30
N PHE A 87 -12.46 -20.75 -4.46
CA PHE A 87 -12.76 -19.33 -4.61
C PHE A 87 -12.91 -18.89 -6.07
N SER A 88 -12.68 -19.80 -7.02
CA SER A 88 -12.90 -19.57 -8.45
C SER A 88 -14.31 -20.00 -8.88
N GLU A 89 -14.95 -20.87 -8.10
CA GLU A 89 -16.30 -21.38 -8.36
C GLU A 89 -17.33 -20.54 -7.62
N GLY A 90 -18.34 -20.07 -8.36
CA GLY A 90 -19.53 -19.46 -7.78
C GLY A 90 -20.41 -20.49 -7.10
N ARG A 91 -21.03 -20.11 -5.99
CA ARG A 91 -22.06 -20.88 -5.30
C ARG A 91 -23.35 -20.07 -5.29
N PRO A 92 -24.52 -20.66 -5.62
CA PRO A 92 -25.78 -19.97 -5.45
C PRO A 92 -25.97 -19.61 -3.96
N PRO A 93 -26.68 -18.51 -3.64
CA PRO A 93 -26.98 -18.18 -2.25
C PRO A 93 -27.85 -19.32 -1.68
N SER A 94 -27.36 -20.01 -0.66
CA SER A 94 -28.13 -21.08 0.00
C SER A 94 -29.50 -20.56 0.46
N THR A 95 -30.52 -21.41 0.36
CA THR A 95 -31.86 -21.13 0.86
C THR A 95 -31.97 -21.32 2.37
N GLU A 96 -30.95 -21.87 3.03
CA GLU A 96 -30.93 -22.13 4.47
C GLU A 96 -30.19 -21.04 5.23
N GLU A 97 -30.89 -20.43 6.19
CA GLU A 97 -30.53 -19.19 6.88
C GLU A 97 -29.26 -19.25 7.78
N THR A 98 -28.53 -20.37 7.75
CA THR A 98 -27.40 -20.65 8.66
C THR A 98 -26.27 -21.48 8.03
N SER A 99 -26.32 -21.76 6.73
CA SER A 99 -25.30 -22.61 6.11
C SER A 99 -23.92 -21.92 6.05
N ALA A 100 -22.86 -22.72 6.19
CA ALA A 100 -21.47 -22.28 5.98
C ALA A 100 -21.18 -21.88 4.50
N GLU A 101 -22.19 -21.93 3.62
CA GLU A 101 -22.07 -21.81 2.17
C GLU A 101 -22.58 -20.48 1.60
N TRP A 102 -22.98 -19.54 2.45
CA TRP A 102 -23.43 -18.22 2.02
C TRP A 102 -22.33 -17.30 1.51
N TRP A 103 -22.73 -16.23 0.84
CA TRP A 103 -21.82 -15.18 0.37
C TRP A 103 -21.31 -14.37 1.56
N ARG A 104 -19.99 -14.20 1.65
CA ARG A 104 -19.32 -13.63 2.82
C ARG A 104 -18.32 -12.55 2.45
N LEU A 105 -18.15 -11.61 3.38
CA LEU A 105 -16.98 -10.73 3.41
C LEU A 105 -15.75 -11.55 3.78
N LYS A 106 -14.88 -11.81 2.81
CA LYS A 106 -13.67 -12.64 2.95
C LYS A 106 -12.52 -11.88 3.59
N SER A 107 -12.34 -10.61 3.21
CA SER A 107 -11.24 -9.78 3.69
C SER A 107 -11.61 -8.31 3.58
N MET A 108 -11.06 -7.49 4.47
CA MET A 108 -11.39 -6.07 4.60
C MET A 108 -10.12 -5.24 4.76
N TRP A 109 -10.03 -4.11 4.07
CA TRP A 109 -8.80 -3.32 3.96
C TRP A 109 -9.07 -1.82 4.07
N ILE A 110 -8.11 -1.15 4.69
CA ILE A 110 -7.94 0.29 4.60
C ILE A 110 -6.58 0.62 4.01
N TYR A 111 -6.48 1.78 3.38
CA TYR A 111 -5.27 2.35 2.81
C TYR A 111 -5.09 3.74 3.38
N PRO A 112 -4.59 3.90 4.61
CA PRO A 112 -4.56 5.20 5.29
C PRO A 112 -3.87 6.28 4.47
N VAL A 113 -2.80 5.89 3.78
CA VAL A 113 -2.13 6.69 2.76
C VAL A 113 -2.46 6.11 1.37
N LYS A 114 -3.05 6.94 0.51
CA LYS A 114 -3.36 6.61 -0.87
C LYS A 114 -2.09 6.12 -1.58
N SER A 115 -2.23 5.05 -2.37
CA SER A 115 -1.15 4.41 -3.15
C SER A 115 -0.12 3.61 -2.33
N CYS A 116 -0.13 3.68 -1.00
CA CYS A 116 0.73 2.85 -0.14
C CYS A 116 0.14 1.46 0.14
N LYS A 117 0.92 0.57 0.78
CA LYS A 117 0.45 -0.76 1.19
C LYS A 117 -0.71 -0.62 2.19
N GLY A 118 -1.71 -1.48 2.06
CA GLY A 118 -2.91 -1.43 2.91
C GLY A 118 -2.71 -2.12 4.25
N VAL A 119 -3.63 -1.84 5.19
CA VAL A 119 -3.79 -2.54 6.46
C VAL A 119 -5.04 -3.41 6.37
N GLU A 120 -4.87 -4.72 6.54
CA GLU A 120 -5.99 -5.65 6.59
C GLU A 120 -6.64 -5.64 7.97
N LEU A 121 -7.97 -5.57 8.01
CA LEU A 121 -8.77 -5.48 9.22
C LEU A 121 -9.60 -6.74 9.42
N GLY A 122 -9.69 -7.21 10.68
CA GLY A 122 -10.68 -8.23 11.07
C GLY A 122 -12.06 -7.63 11.39
N ARG A 123 -12.07 -6.38 11.84
CA ARG A 123 -13.24 -5.55 12.16
C ARG A 123 -12.94 -4.10 11.78
N GLY A 124 -13.94 -3.38 11.33
CA GLY A 124 -13.78 -2.00 10.88
C GLY A 124 -15.07 -1.21 11.01
N THR A 125 -14.92 0.08 11.22
CA THR A 125 -16.02 1.03 11.21
C THR A 125 -16.19 1.58 9.80
N VAL A 126 -17.43 1.74 9.37
CA VAL A 126 -17.77 2.51 8.17
C VAL A 126 -18.35 3.85 8.63
N ILE A 127 -17.85 4.93 8.07
CA ILE A 127 -18.34 6.30 8.26
C ILE A 127 -18.78 6.88 6.91
N ALA A 128 -19.29 8.11 6.90
CA ALA A 128 -19.79 8.75 5.69
C ALA A 128 -18.77 8.80 4.53
N THR A 129 -17.46 8.87 4.82
CA THR A 129 -16.37 8.87 3.83
C THR A 129 -15.88 7.47 3.43
N GLY A 130 -16.50 6.40 3.94
CA GLY A 130 -16.16 5.01 3.63
C GLY A 130 -15.64 4.26 4.84
N MET A 131 -14.64 3.40 4.65
CA MET A 131 -13.97 2.75 5.79
C MET A 131 -13.25 3.81 6.64
N GLU A 132 -13.43 3.77 7.96
CA GLU A 132 -12.72 4.66 8.88
C GLU A 132 -11.21 4.52 8.69
N TYR A 133 -10.48 5.65 8.71
CA TYR A 133 -9.05 5.74 8.42
C TYR A 133 -8.63 5.45 6.96
N ASP A 134 -9.54 5.16 6.03
CA ASP A 134 -9.16 4.90 4.62
C ASP A 134 -8.89 6.18 3.84
N ARG A 135 -7.75 6.23 3.13
CA ARG A 135 -7.34 7.27 2.18
C ARG A 135 -7.48 8.69 2.74
N GLN A 136 -7.11 8.86 4.00
CA GLN A 136 -7.08 10.15 4.68
C GLN A 136 -5.83 10.95 4.34
N PHE A 137 -4.81 10.28 3.79
CA PHE A 137 -3.56 10.88 3.35
C PHE A 137 -3.26 10.58 1.88
N THR A 138 -2.53 11.47 1.21
CA THR A 138 -1.97 11.21 -0.12
C THR A 138 -0.62 11.91 -0.27
N PHE A 139 0.30 11.28 -1.00
CA PHE A 139 1.49 11.98 -1.47
C PHE A 139 1.15 12.87 -2.68
N ALA A 140 1.86 13.98 -2.78
CA ALA A 140 1.84 14.85 -3.95
C ALA A 140 3.25 15.31 -4.29
N GLN A 141 3.46 15.69 -5.54
CA GLN A 141 4.69 16.33 -5.99
C GLN A 141 4.41 17.78 -6.38
N LEU A 142 5.33 18.67 -6.07
CA LEU A 142 5.23 20.08 -6.47
C LEU A 142 5.75 20.22 -7.90
N LYS A 143 4.84 20.43 -8.86
CA LYS A 143 5.23 20.66 -10.25
C LYS A 143 5.40 22.15 -10.52
N SER A 144 6.44 22.47 -11.28
CA SER A 144 6.63 23.78 -11.88
C SER A 144 6.20 23.71 -13.35
N PRO A 145 5.39 24.66 -13.86
CA PRO A 145 5.08 24.74 -15.27
C PRO A 145 6.26 25.37 -16.03
N PHE A 146 7.30 24.60 -16.40
CA PHE A 146 8.37 25.08 -17.30
C PHE A 146 8.79 24.03 -18.33
N PRO A 147 9.27 24.45 -19.54
CA PRO A 147 9.68 25.82 -19.87
C PRO A 147 8.58 26.64 -20.56
N LEU A 148 8.31 27.84 -20.04
CA LEU A 148 7.45 28.84 -20.66
C LEU A 148 8.11 29.37 -21.95
N SER A 149 7.34 29.47 -23.04
CA SER A 149 7.72 30.26 -24.21
C SER A 149 7.66 31.75 -23.83
N GLU A 150 8.68 32.54 -24.16
CA GLU A 150 8.82 33.98 -23.86
C GLU A 150 7.65 34.87 -24.38
N ASN A 151 6.71 34.33 -25.16
CA ASN A 151 5.69 35.09 -25.87
C ASN A 151 4.23 34.85 -25.39
N ASP A 152 3.98 34.19 -24.26
CA ASP A 152 2.61 33.99 -23.77
C ASP A 152 2.16 35.13 -22.83
N PRO A 153 1.15 35.97 -23.20
CA PRO A 153 0.68 37.09 -22.40
C PRO A 153 0.06 36.70 -21.04
N ASP A 154 -0.16 35.41 -20.77
CA ASP A 154 -0.72 34.87 -19.52
C ASP A 154 0.35 34.60 -18.42
N HIS A 155 1.44 35.38 -18.40
CA HIS A 155 2.58 35.33 -17.45
C HIS A 155 2.22 35.33 -15.94
N LYS A 156 0.95 35.53 -15.56
CA LYS A 156 0.48 35.61 -14.16
C LYS A 156 -0.07 34.30 -13.57
N LYS A 157 -0.07 33.17 -14.29
CA LYS A 157 -0.68 31.90 -13.82
C LYS A 157 0.28 30.75 -13.45
N ALA A 158 1.60 30.94 -13.51
CA ALA A 158 2.56 29.86 -13.30
C ALA A 158 2.97 29.70 -11.82
N ALA A 159 2.00 29.55 -10.91
CA ALA A 159 2.30 29.15 -9.53
C ALA A 159 2.66 27.65 -9.49
N HIS A 160 3.62 27.26 -8.65
CA HIS A 160 3.87 25.86 -8.36
C HIS A 160 2.58 25.19 -7.87
N GLN A 161 2.26 24.01 -8.41
CA GLN A 161 1.01 23.32 -8.12
C GLN A 161 1.31 21.93 -7.59
N TRP A 162 0.71 21.61 -6.44
CA TRP A 162 0.75 20.25 -5.90
C TRP A 162 -0.16 19.34 -6.71
N GLU A 163 0.43 18.30 -7.29
CA GLU A 163 -0.30 17.23 -7.97
C GLU A 163 -0.12 15.92 -7.21
N PHE A 164 -1.23 15.28 -6.83
CA PHE A 164 -1.18 13.98 -6.19
C PHE A 164 -0.45 12.95 -7.06
N ILE A 165 0.25 12.02 -6.42
CA ILE A 165 0.96 10.94 -7.10
C ILE A 165 0.30 9.60 -6.86
N THR A 166 0.47 8.67 -7.80
CA THR A 166 -0.13 7.33 -7.73
C THR A 166 0.86 6.24 -8.10
N GLN A 167 0.53 4.98 -7.75
CA GLN A 167 1.29 3.80 -8.19
C GLN A 167 1.42 3.69 -9.72
N ARG A 168 0.57 4.38 -10.51
CA ARG A 168 0.72 4.43 -11.98
C ARG A 168 2.00 5.15 -12.41
N GLN A 169 2.36 6.19 -11.67
CA GLN A 169 3.55 7.02 -11.92
C GLN A 169 4.74 6.50 -11.13
N PHE A 170 4.53 6.13 -9.86
CA PHE A 170 5.58 5.67 -8.95
C PHE A 170 5.17 4.33 -8.30
N PRO A 171 5.40 3.19 -9.00
CA PRO A 171 4.99 1.86 -8.54
C PRO A 171 5.55 1.47 -7.16
N LEU A 172 6.73 1.97 -6.79
CA LEU A 172 7.37 1.72 -5.49
C LEU A 172 6.57 2.23 -4.30
N LEU A 173 5.56 3.09 -4.50
CA LEU A 173 4.59 3.43 -3.45
C LEU A 173 3.92 2.16 -2.88
N ALA A 174 3.75 1.10 -3.67
CA ALA A 174 3.21 -0.18 -3.19
C ALA A 174 4.06 -0.83 -2.09
N LYS A 175 5.37 -0.52 -2.03
CA LYS A 175 6.31 -1.04 -1.04
C LYS A 175 6.43 -0.16 0.21
N VAL A 176 5.80 1.02 0.22
CA VAL A 176 5.72 1.85 1.43
C VAL A 176 4.66 1.22 2.33
N ARG A 177 5.12 0.58 3.41
CA ARG A 177 4.25 -0.07 4.40
C ARG A 177 3.68 1.00 5.32
N THR A 178 2.39 0.87 5.62
CA THR A 178 1.65 1.76 6.50
C THR A 178 1.12 0.97 7.67
N GLU A 179 1.31 1.49 8.88
CA GLU A 179 0.67 1.01 10.10
C GLU A 179 -0.22 2.12 10.64
N MET A 180 -1.43 1.76 11.06
CA MET A 180 -2.36 2.70 11.66
C MET A 180 -2.48 2.40 13.15
N TRP A 181 -2.20 3.39 13.99
CA TRP A 181 -2.29 3.28 15.44
C TRP A 181 -3.36 4.24 15.94
N VAL A 182 -4.33 3.72 16.70
CA VAL A 182 -5.48 4.49 17.17
C VAL A 182 -5.49 4.60 18.68
N PRO A 183 -5.95 5.72 19.27
CA PRO A 183 -6.06 5.86 20.71
C PRO A 183 -6.95 4.78 21.32
N ASP A 184 -6.51 4.17 22.42
CA ASP A 184 -7.26 3.11 23.10
C ASP A 184 -7.08 3.21 24.62
N GLN A 185 -8.19 3.47 25.31
CA GLN A 185 -8.23 3.64 26.78
C GLN A 185 -7.88 2.35 27.53
N SER A 186 -7.91 1.19 26.87
CA SER A 186 -7.54 -0.09 27.49
C SER A 186 -6.02 -0.34 27.54
N VAL A 187 -5.22 0.53 26.93
CA VAL A 187 -3.76 0.42 26.91
C VAL A 187 -3.16 1.11 28.14
N ASP A 188 -2.26 0.42 28.86
CA ASP A 188 -1.66 0.92 30.11
C ASP A 188 -0.92 2.27 29.96
N THR A 189 -0.41 2.57 28.77
CA THR A 189 0.29 3.82 28.45
C THR A 189 -0.65 4.96 28.05
N TYR A 190 -1.97 4.76 28.12
CA TYR A 190 -2.96 5.76 27.75
C TYR A 190 -2.98 6.95 28.70
N ALA A 191 -2.83 8.14 28.14
CA ALA A 191 -3.20 9.38 28.79
C ALA A 191 -3.78 10.37 27.76
N PRO A 192 -4.85 11.11 28.08
CA PRO A 192 -5.54 11.99 27.13
C PRO A 192 -4.65 13.06 26.49
N HIS A 193 -3.60 13.51 27.19
CA HIS A 193 -2.74 14.63 26.78
C HIS A 193 -1.41 14.22 26.14
N ILE A 194 -1.26 12.94 25.80
CA ILE A 194 -0.08 12.50 25.05
C ILE A 194 -0.28 12.86 23.57
N ASN A 195 0.76 13.38 22.93
CA ASN A 195 0.70 13.85 21.54
C ASN A 195 0.02 12.86 20.57
N ASP A 196 0.35 11.57 20.67
CA ASP A 196 -0.18 10.49 19.83
C ASP A 196 -1.71 10.30 20.01
N VAL A 197 -2.22 10.50 21.24
CA VAL A 197 -3.65 10.41 21.58
C VAL A 197 -4.38 11.67 21.14
N GLU A 198 -3.81 12.85 21.42
CA GLU A 198 -4.38 14.15 21.03
C GLU A 198 -4.49 14.30 19.51
N SER A 199 -3.58 13.70 18.74
CA SER A 199 -3.65 13.67 17.28
C SER A 199 -4.62 12.62 16.72
N GLY A 200 -5.50 12.04 17.53
CA GLY A 200 -6.44 11.01 17.09
C GLY A 200 -5.77 9.72 16.60
N GLY A 201 -4.49 9.50 16.93
CA GLY A 201 -3.68 8.38 16.48
C GLY A 201 -2.45 8.81 15.67
N VAL A 202 -1.72 7.79 15.18
CA VAL A 202 -0.45 7.93 14.47
C VAL A 202 -0.40 6.99 13.29
N ILE A 203 0.12 7.47 12.16
CA ILE A 203 0.52 6.63 11.05
C ILE A 203 2.03 6.40 11.15
N ILE A 204 2.43 5.14 11.13
CA ILE A 204 3.84 4.75 10.97
C ILE A 204 4.03 4.30 9.54
N MET A 205 4.95 4.95 8.82
CA MET A 205 5.34 4.54 7.48
C MET A 205 6.75 4.01 7.46
N SER A 206 6.98 2.98 6.66
CA SER A 206 8.29 2.37 6.46
C SER A 206 8.51 2.00 5.01
N PHE A 207 9.77 2.09 4.56
CA PHE A 207 10.15 1.76 3.20
C PHE A 207 11.56 1.16 3.15
N PRO A 208 11.84 0.26 2.18
CA PRO A 208 13.18 -0.28 1.99
C PRO A 208 14.20 0.82 1.75
N TYR A 209 15.22 0.90 2.61
CA TYR A 209 16.28 1.89 2.51
C TYR A 209 17.55 1.40 3.18
N GLN A 210 18.67 1.50 2.48
CA GLN A 210 19.99 1.19 3.00
C GLN A 210 20.76 2.48 3.24
N GLU A 211 21.18 2.73 4.48
CA GLU A 211 22.01 3.88 4.80
C GLU A 211 23.36 3.83 4.06
N PRO A 212 23.89 4.97 3.59
CA PRO A 212 25.22 5.00 3.02
C PRO A 212 26.30 4.72 4.07
N GLY A 213 27.39 4.06 3.66
CA GLY A 213 28.55 3.79 4.51
C GLY A 213 28.58 2.39 5.13
N TRP A 214 29.52 2.18 6.05
CA TRP A 214 29.82 0.86 6.62
C TRP A 214 28.67 0.31 7.48
N ARG A 215 27.96 1.18 8.22
CA ARG A 215 26.81 0.80 9.05
C ARG A 215 25.66 0.23 8.21
N GLY A 216 25.31 0.85 7.10
CA GLY A 216 24.26 0.33 6.22
C GLY A 216 24.69 -0.93 5.46
N THR A 217 25.99 -1.11 5.19
CA THR A 217 26.51 -2.38 4.63
C THR A 217 26.35 -3.54 5.60
N VAL A 218 26.71 -3.31 6.87
CA VAL A 218 26.52 -4.21 7.99
C VAL A 218 25.04 -4.57 8.17
N ALA A 219 24.16 -3.56 8.18
CA ALA A 219 22.71 -3.75 8.28
C ALA A 219 22.14 -4.59 7.12
N SER A 220 22.58 -4.29 5.89
CA SER A 220 22.17 -5.03 4.69
C SER A 220 22.58 -6.51 4.74
N TRP A 221 23.77 -6.81 5.26
CA TRP A 221 24.22 -8.19 5.46
C TRP A 221 23.41 -8.92 6.53
N GLY A 222 23.13 -8.25 7.66
CA GLY A 222 22.29 -8.78 8.73
C GLY A 222 20.86 -9.07 8.25
N ALA A 223 20.24 -8.10 7.56
CA ALA A 223 18.90 -8.26 6.99
C ALA A 223 18.85 -9.41 5.98
N LYS A 224 19.82 -9.50 5.07
CA LYS A 224 19.90 -10.60 4.08
C LYS A 224 20.01 -11.97 4.73
N PHE A 225 20.76 -12.09 5.83
CA PHE A 225 20.84 -13.34 6.62
C PHE A 225 19.48 -13.73 7.23
N MET A 226 18.71 -12.74 7.66
CA MET A 226 17.37 -12.92 8.23
C MET A 226 16.24 -13.00 7.17
N GLY A 227 16.57 -12.93 5.88
CA GLY A 227 15.59 -12.90 4.79
C GLY A 227 14.77 -11.60 4.73
N THR A 228 15.24 -10.52 5.35
CA THR A 228 14.61 -9.20 5.38
C THR A 228 15.41 -8.18 4.57
N VAL A 229 14.88 -6.96 4.44
CA VAL A 229 15.59 -5.81 3.88
C VAL A 229 15.69 -4.71 4.92
N PRO A 230 16.78 -3.92 4.94
CA PRO A 230 16.83 -2.73 5.78
C PRO A 230 15.72 -1.75 5.42
N GLU A 231 15.08 -1.18 6.43
CA GLU A 231 13.99 -0.24 6.27
C GLU A 231 14.20 1.01 7.11
N LYS A 232 13.81 2.15 6.52
CA LYS A 232 13.68 3.42 7.23
C LYS A 232 12.21 3.63 7.58
N GLN A 233 11.97 4.14 8.79
CA GLN A 233 10.65 4.36 9.34
C GLN A 233 10.51 5.81 9.80
N PHE A 234 9.32 6.36 9.67
CA PHE A 234 8.97 7.68 10.18
C PHE A 234 7.51 7.70 10.64
N ARG A 235 7.19 8.66 11.52
CA ARG A 235 5.90 8.78 12.21
C ARG A 235 5.19 10.03 11.71
N VAL A 236 3.87 9.96 11.54
CA VAL A 236 3.03 11.07 11.10
C VAL A 236 1.80 11.14 12.01
N PRO A 237 1.46 12.29 12.62
CA PRO A 237 0.22 12.41 13.39
C PRO A 237 -1.00 12.22 12.47
N PHE A 238 -2.01 11.47 12.93
CA PHE A 238 -3.16 11.14 12.10
C PHE A 238 -4.11 12.33 11.89
N ASP A 239 -4.44 13.06 12.95
CA ASP A 239 -5.34 14.21 12.97
C ASP A 239 -4.88 15.26 13.98
N PRO A 240 -3.80 16.01 13.68
CA PRO A 240 -3.17 16.90 14.64
C PRO A 240 -4.13 18.02 15.09
N SER A 241 -4.11 18.33 16.38
CA SER A 241 -4.88 19.44 16.95
C SER A 241 -4.39 20.80 16.43
N PRO A 242 -5.19 21.88 16.51
CA PRO A 242 -4.75 23.22 16.10
C PRO A 242 -3.43 23.67 16.75
N VAL A 243 -3.21 23.30 18.02
CA VAL A 243 -1.96 23.59 18.74
C VAL A 243 -0.78 22.79 18.16
N GLN A 244 -1.00 21.53 17.79
CA GLN A 244 0.02 20.69 17.15
C GLN A 244 0.35 21.21 15.75
N ILE A 245 -0.66 21.64 14.98
CA ILE A 245 -0.49 22.25 13.65
C ILE A 245 0.40 23.50 13.74
N GLU A 246 0.10 24.41 14.66
CA GLU A 246 0.90 25.63 14.87
C GLU A 246 2.32 25.31 15.34
N LYS A 247 2.46 24.42 16.32
CA LYS A 247 3.77 24.04 16.89
C LYS A 247 4.68 23.36 15.86
N ALA A 248 4.11 22.50 15.02
CA ALA A 248 4.85 21.81 13.97
C ALA A 248 5.11 22.71 12.75
N GLY A 249 4.29 23.74 12.55
CA GLY A 249 4.38 24.62 11.38
C GLY A 249 3.73 24.02 10.13
N TYR A 250 2.71 23.17 10.29
CA TYR A 250 1.97 22.63 9.16
C TYR A 250 1.14 23.73 8.49
N THR A 251 1.01 23.64 7.16
CA THR A 251 0.30 24.63 6.34
C THR A 251 -0.89 23.99 5.64
N VAL A 252 -1.96 24.75 5.40
CA VAL A 252 -3.02 24.31 4.48
C VAL A 252 -2.68 24.81 3.09
N GLU A 253 -2.57 23.90 2.14
CA GLU A 253 -2.26 24.23 0.75
C GLU A 253 -3.28 23.61 -0.21
N LYS A 254 -3.39 24.22 -1.40
CA LYS A 254 -4.21 23.69 -2.48
C LYS A 254 -3.44 22.60 -3.22
N MET A 255 -4.05 21.42 -3.30
CA MET A 255 -3.60 20.38 -4.22
C MET A 255 -4.63 20.15 -5.32
N THR A 256 -4.17 19.58 -6.42
CA THR A 256 -5.04 19.18 -7.53
C THR A 256 -5.19 17.67 -7.56
N ILE A 257 -6.44 17.24 -7.53
CA ILE A 257 -6.85 15.85 -7.66
C ILE A 257 -7.69 15.76 -8.93
N TRP A 258 -7.13 15.14 -9.96
CA TRP A 258 -7.73 15.08 -11.29
C TRP A 258 -7.99 16.49 -11.84
N LYS A 259 -9.26 16.92 -11.92
CA LYS A 259 -9.66 18.26 -12.38
C LYS A 259 -10.17 19.16 -11.25
N GLU A 260 -10.10 18.70 -10.00
CA GLU A 260 -10.58 19.41 -8.82
C GLU A 260 -9.40 19.93 -7.99
N SER A 261 -9.55 21.15 -7.45
CA SER A 261 -8.60 21.69 -6.48
C SER A 261 -9.21 21.59 -5.09
N VAL A 262 -8.47 21.00 -4.15
CA VAL A 262 -8.90 20.81 -2.77
C VAL A 262 -7.87 21.40 -1.81
N ASN A 263 -8.34 21.97 -0.71
CA ASN A 263 -7.47 22.35 0.41
C ASN A 263 -7.14 21.11 1.23
N ALA A 264 -5.90 21.02 1.69
CA ALA A 264 -5.44 19.93 2.54
C ALA A 264 -4.27 20.37 3.41
N LEU A 265 -4.14 19.72 4.56
CA LEU A 265 -3.05 19.98 5.49
C LEU A 265 -1.77 19.34 4.96
N ASN A 266 -0.78 20.15 4.63
CA ASN A 266 0.55 19.74 4.24
C ASN A 266 1.38 19.41 5.49
N VAL A 267 1.73 18.13 5.64
CA VAL A 267 2.57 17.59 6.71
C VAL A 267 3.92 17.12 6.16
N GLU A 268 4.42 17.76 5.09
CA GLU A 268 5.67 17.38 4.41
C GLU A 268 6.89 17.29 5.32
N ILE A 269 6.92 18.07 6.42
CA ILE A 269 8.05 18.11 7.35
C ILE A 269 8.29 16.79 8.07
N GLU A 270 7.27 15.93 8.13
CA GLU A 270 7.37 14.59 8.73
C GLU A 270 8.05 13.59 7.80
N ILE A 271 8.20 13.93 6.51
CA ILE A 271 8.71 13.00 5.50
C ILE A 271 10.24 13.08 5.43
N PRO A 272 10.96 11.95 5.56
CA PRO A 272 12.39 11.92 5.31
C PRO A 272 12.71 12.12 3.82
N GLU A 273 13.78 12.87 3.51
CA GLU A 273 14.18 13.14 2.12
C GLU A 273 14.51 11.84 1.35
N GLU A 274 14.98 10.81 2.05
CA GLU A 274 15.29 9.50 1.50
C GLU A 274 14.10 8.82 0.85
N LEU A 275 12.87 9.10 1.30
CA LEU A 275 11.67 8.55 0.66
C LEU A 275 11.52 9.09 -0.76
N ARG A 276 11.80 10.39 -0.97
CA ARG A 276 11.74 11.01 -2.29
C ARG A 276 12.71 10.34 -3.27
N TYR A 277 13.94 10.08 -2.82
CA TYR A 277 14.94 9.36 -3.60
C TYR A 277 14.56 7.91 -3.86
N TYR A 278 14.06 7.20 -2.85
CA TYR A 278 13.59 5.82 -2.97
C TYR A 278 12.50 5.68 -4.04
N LEU A 279 11.54 6.62 -4.07
CA LEU A 279 10.45 6.61 -5.04
C LEU A 279 10.88 7.06 -6.45
N GLY A 280 12.10 7.56 -6.62
CA GLY A 280 12.60 8.09 -7.89
C GLY A 280 11.94 9.43 -8.27
N ILE A 281 11.56 10.24 -7.29
CA ILE A 281 10.86 11.51 -7.52
C ILE A 281 11.88 12.66 -7.54
N SER A 282 11.98 13.37 -8.67
CA SER A 282 12.88 14.52 -8.81
C SER A 282 12.31 15.79 -8.17
N ASN A 283 10.99 15.96 -8.25
CA ASN A 283 10.28 17.12 -7.69
C ASN A 283 10.20 17.06 -6.16
N LYS A 284 9.87 18.19 -5.52
CA LYS A 284 9.57 18.22 -4.08
C LYS A 284 8.41 17.27 -3.78
N LEU A 285 8.58 16.41 -2.77
CA LEU A 285 7.57 15.46 -2.31
C LEU A 285 6.89 16.03 -1.07
N GLY A 286 5.56 16.03 -1.07
CA GLY A 286 4.73 16.43 0.06
C GLY A 286 3.75 15.31 0.43
N LEU A 287 3.25 15.37 1.67
CA LEU A 287 2.28 14.45 2.23
C LEU A 287 1.14 15.29 2.76
N PHE A 288 -0.06 14.97 2.30
CA PHE A 288 -1.23 15.78 2.56
C PHE A 288 -2.26 14.95 3.30
N ARG A 289 -2.84 15.53 4.34
CA ARG A 289 -4.02 15.04 5.04
C ARG A 289 -5.26 15.75 4.51
N VAL A 290 -6.36 15.00 4.33
CA VAL A 290 -7.65 15.57 3.94
C VAL A 290 -8.15 16.56 4.98
N ASP A 291 -8.77 17.65 4.53
CA ASP A 291 -9.53 18.55 5.38
C ASP A 291 -10.85 17.89 5.80
N SER A 292 -10.88 17.34 7.02
CA SER A 292 -12.06 16.66 7.57
C SER A 292 -13.29 17.58 7.72
N ALA A 293 -13.09 18.91 7.78
CA ALA A 293 -14.19 19.87 7.87
C ALA A 293 -14.88 20.10 6.52
N ASN A 294 -14.15 19.89 5.41
CA ASN A 294 -14.64 20.10 4.05
C ASN A 294 -14.35 18.87 3.18
N PRO A 295 -14.99 17.71 3.47
CA PRO A 295 -14.80 16.51 2.68
C PRO A 295 -15.38 16.70 1.28
N ARG A 296 -14.85 15.97 0.31
CA ARG A 296 -15.27 16.10 -1.09
C ARG A 296 -16.60 15.39 -1.31
N GLU A 297 -17.57 16.10 -1.87
CA GLU A 297 -18.88 15.56 -2.22
C GLU A 297 -18.80 14.62 -3.44
N VAL A 298 -19.55 13.52 -3.39
CA VAL A 298 -19.63 12.50 -4.45
C VAL A 298 -20.98 12.62 -5.14
N PHE A 299 -20.96 12.84 -6.45
CA PHE A 299 -22.15 13.02 -7.28
C PHE A 299 -22.31 11.89 -8.32
N ARG A 300 -23.28 12.08 -9.23
CA ARG A 300 -23.55 11.23 -10.42
C ARG A 300 -24.26 9.92 -10.11
N ASN A 301 -23.55 8.80 -10.12
CA ASN A 301 -24.15 7.50 -9.83
C ASN A 301 -24.39 7.31 -8.33
N ALA A 302 -23.84 8.18 -7.49
CA ALA A 302 -24.17 8.21 -6.08
C ALA A 302 -25.66 8.55 -5.88
N PRO A 303 -26.32 7.95 -4.89
CA PRO A 303 -27.68 8.31 -4.53
C PRO A 303 -27.75 9.77 -4.07
N THR A 304 -28.87 10.43 -4.35
CA THR A 304 -29.03 11.86 -4.04
C THR A 304 -29.20 12.10 -2.54
N LYS A 305 -28.97 13.34 -2.11
CA LYS A 305 -29.17 13.78 -0.73
C LYS A 305 -30.61 13.56 -0.25
N GLU A 306 -31.60 13.70 -1.12
CA GLU A 306 -33.01 13.47 -0.81
C GLU A 306 -33.28 11.99 -0.52
N LYS A 307 -32.61 11.08 -1.24
CA LYS A 307 -32.74 9.63 -1.06
C LYS A 307 -32.06 9.14 0.22
N LEU A 308 -30.86 9.63 0.53
CA LEU A 308 -30.08 9.17 1.70
C LEU A 308 -30.29 10.02 2.97
N GLY A 309 -30.82 11.24 2.84
CA GLY A 309 -30.86 12.22 3.93
C GLY A 309 -29.52 12.95 4.18
N PHE A 310 -28.46 12.59 3.46
CA PHE A 310 -27.16 13.29 3.48
C PHE A 310 -26.45 13.16 2.13
N GLN A 311 -25.57 14.11 1.83
CA GLN A 311 -24.75 14.07 0.62
C GLN A 311 -23.60 13.07 0.82
N PRO A 312 -23.42 12.07 -0.05
CA PRO A 312 -22.25 11.21 -0.04
C PRO A 312 -20.96 12.01 -0.17
N VAL A 313 -19.94 11.65 0.60
CA VAL A 313 -18.66 12.35 0.65
C VAL A 313 -17.50 11.37 0.66
N THR A 314 -16.30 11.83 0.34
CA THR A 314 -15.10 11.01 0.30
C THR A 314 -13.85 11.81 0.68
N GLY A 315 -12.81 11.13 1.15
CA GLY A 315 -11.46 11.68 1.28
C GLY A 315 -10.67 11.62 -0.05
N PHE A 316 -9.44 11.11 -0.01
CA PHE A 316 -8.58 10.97 -1.20
C PHE A 316 -8.85 9.70 -2.03
N GLN A 317 -10.00 9.04 -1.88
CA GLN A 317 -10.50 8.05 -2.83
C GLN A 317 -10.54 8.64 -4.24
N ASP A 318 -10.52 7.79 -5.28
CA ASP A 318 -10.61 8.31 -6.66
C ASP A 318 -12.02 8.82 -6.99
N ALA A 319 -13.05 8.20 -6.42
CA ALA A 319 -14.43 8.39 -6.86
C ALA A 319 -15.45 8.24 -5.72
N TYR A 320 -15.57 7.03 -5.16
CA TYR A 320 -16.58 6.67 -4.18
C TYR A 320 -15.98 6.17 -2.86
N PRO A 321 -16.74 6.20 -1.76
CA PRO A 321 -16.27 5.88 -0.41
C PRO A 321 -15.69 4.47 -0.24
N ILE A 322 -16.33 3.47 -0.84
CA ILE A 322 -15.99 2.04 -0.64
C ILE A 322 -15.88 1.35 -2.00
N HIS A 323 -14.84 0.54 -2.17
CA HIS A 323 -14.66 -0.32 -3.34
C HIS A 323 -14.76 -1.80 -2.93
N LEU A 324 -15.58 -2.57 -3.65
CA LEU A 324 -15.83 -3.99 -3.43
C LEU A 324 -15.41 -4.82 -4.65
N VAL A 325 -14.76 -5.96 -4.43
CA VAL A 325 -14.43 -6.93 -5.51
C VAL A 325 -14.81 -8.35 -5.10
N ASN A 326 -15.32 -9.11 -6.06
CA ASN A 326 -15.55 -10.54 -5.90
C ASN A 326 -14.30 -11.32 -6.30
N LEU A 327 -13.86 -12.23 -5.43
CA LEU A 327 -12.68 -13.03 -5.68
C LEU A 327 -12.86 -13.93 -6.91
N ALA A 328 -14.05 -14.50 -7.13
CA ALA A 328 -14.32 -15.33 -8.32
C ALA A 328 -14.12 -14.56 -9.62
N SER A 329 -14.53 -13.28 -9.66
CA SER A 329 -14.32 -12.39 -10.81
C SER A 329 -12.83 -12.14 -11.10
N ILE A 330 -12.01 -12.04 -10.06
CA ILE A 330 -10.55 -11.90 -10.19
C ILE A 330 -9.93 -13.19 -10.75
N ARG A 331 -10.37 -14.35 -10.26
CA ARG A 331 -9.91 -15.66 -10.76
C ARG A 331 -10.29 -15.86 -12.23
N ASP A 332 -11.49 -15.44 -12.64
CA ASP A 332 -11.91 -15.51 -14.04
C ASP A 332 -11.07 -14.60 -14.95
N VAL A 333 -10.76 -13.37 -14.52
CA VAL A 333 -9.81 -12.49 -15.25
C VAL A 333 -8.46 -13.15 -15.40
N GLU A 334 -7.90 -13.70 -14.32
CA GLU A 334 -6.61 -14.40 -14.36
C GLU A 334 -6.64 -15.60 -15.31
N SER A 335 -7.75 -16.36 -15.37
CA SER A 335 -7.87 -17.53 -16.25
C SER A 335 -7.80 -17.19 -17.74
N LYS A 336 -8.18 -15.95 -18.10
CA LYS A 336 -8.19 -15.41 -19.46
C LYS A 336 -6.91 -14.65 -19.81
N MET A 337 -6.01 -14.44 -18.85
CA MET A 337 -4.70 -13.84 -19.12
C MET A 337 -3.81 -14.79 -19.92
N PRO A 338 -2.88 -14.27 -20.74
CA PRO A 338 -1.89 -15.10 -21.43
C PRO A 338 -1.08 -15.94 -20.44
N LYS A 339 -0.91 -17.23 -20.73
CA LYS A 339 -0.15 -18.18 -19.88
C LYS A 339 1.36 -18.17 -20.19
N GLU A 340 1.88 -17.06 -20.67
CA GLU A 340 3.27 -16.91 -21.09
C GLU A 340 4.21 -16.72 -19.89
N LYS A 341 5.51 -16.95 -20.11
CA LYS A 341 6.54 -16.77 -19.09
C LYS A 341 6.59 -15.29 -18.67
N GLY A 342 6.24 -15.02 -17.41
CA GLY A 342 6.20 -13.66 -16.86
C GLY A 342 4.80 -13.10 -16.61
N ALA A 343 3.73 -13.84 -16.98
CA ALA A 343 2.38 -13.48 -16.59
C ALA A 343 2.24 -13.45 -15.05
N PRO A 344 1.80 -12.34 -14.46
CA PRO A 344 1.69 -12.23 -13.01
C PRO A 344 0.52 -13.08 -12.50
N ARG A 345 0.69 -13.68 -11.32
CA ARG A 345 -0.45 -14.17 -10.53
C ARG A 345 -1.20 -12.96 -10.00
N LEU A 346 -2.52 -12.97 -10.15
CA LEU A 346 -3.34 -11.78 -9.94
C LEU A 346 -3.92 -11.76 -8.52
N SER A 347 -3.20 -11.17 -7.57
CA SER A 347 -3.71 -11.03 -6.20
C SER A 347 -4.86 -10.02 -6.14
N ALA A 348 -5.84 -10.26 -5.25
CA ALA A 348 -6.91 -9.30 -4.99
C ALA A 348 -6.39 -7.96 -4.47
N GLY A 349 -5.21 -7.96 -3.82
CA GLY A 349 -4.52 -6.74 -3.36
C GLY A 349 -4.22 -5.75 -4.49
N GLN A 350 -3.99 -6.21 -5.72
CA GLN A 350 -3.73 -5.34 -6.89
C GLN A 350 -4.95 -4.47 -7.25
N PHE A 351 -6.15 -4.88 -6.86
CA PHE A 351 -7.37 -4.12 -7.13
C PHE A 351 -7.67 -3.04 -6.09
N ARG A 352 -6.97 -3.08 -4.94
CA ARG A 352 -7.07 -2.11 -3.85
C ARG A 352 -8.49 -1.85 -3.36
N ALA A 353 -9.27 -2.93 -3.29
CA ALA A 353 -10.62 -2.91 -2.74
C ALA A 353 -10.60 -2.80 -1.22
N ASN A 354 -11.60 -2.16 -0.67
CA ASN A 354 -11.84 -2.15 0.76
C ASN A 354 -12.48 -3.46 1.19
N LEU A 355 -13.39 -4.01 0.37
CA LEU A 355 -14.13 -5.22 0.66
C LEU A 355 -13.83 -6.28 -0.42
N ILE A 356 -13.36 -7.43 0.00
CA ILE A 356 -13.16 -8.59 -0.87
C ILE A 356 -14.15 -9.66 -0.44
N ILE A 357 -14.95 -10.15 -1.39
CA ILE A 357 -16.05 -11.06 -1.10
C ILE A 357 -15.83 -12.41 -1.78
N THR A 358 -16.47 -13.44 -1.24
CA THR A 358 -16.48 -14.80 -1.78
C THR A 358 -17.88 -15.38 -1.73
N GLY A 359 -18.16 -16.31 -2.64
CA GLY A 359 -19.45 -16.98 -2.73
C GLY A 359 -20.15 -16.74 -4.07
N PRO A 360 -20.40 -15.49 -4.52
CA PRO A 360 -21.08 -15.26 -5.78
C PRO A 360 -20.27 -15.77 -6.99
N PRO A 361 -20.93 -16.25 -8.06
CA PRO A 361 -20.28 -16.48 -9.35
C PRO A 361 -19.55 -15.24 -9.87
N ALA A 362 -18.53 -15.46 -10.71
CA ALA A 362 -17.80 -14.38 -11.34
C ALA A 362 -18.77 -13.39 -11.99
N TYR A 363 -18.57 -12.11 -11.69
CA TYR A 363 -19.32 -10.96 -12.18
C TYR A 363 -20.76 -10.82 -11.70
N HIS A 364 -21.23 -11.71 -10.82
CA HIS A 364 -22.58 -11.60 -10.27
C HIS A 364 -22.80 -10.27 -9.50
N GLU A 365 -21.72 -9.66 -9.00
CA GLU A 365 -21.75 -8.34 -8.37
C GLU A 365 -22.08 -7.17 -9.33
N ASP A 366 -21.96 -7.37 -10.65
CA ASP A 366 -22.13 -6.30 -11.65
C ASP A 366 -23.56 -5.76 -11.74
N ASP A 367 -24.54 -6.50 -11.21
CA ASP A 367 -25.97 -6.19 -11.31
C ASP A 367 -26.57 -5.80 -9.95
N TRP A 368 -25.76 -5.69 -8.89
CA TRP A 368 -26.27 -5.34 -7.56
C TRP A 368 -26.57 -3.86 -7.47
N ARG A 369 -27.76 -3.49 -7.00
CA ARG A 369 -28.13 -2.08 -6.73
C ARG A 369 -28.15 -1.74 -5.26
N ARG A 370 -28.62 -2.66 -4.42
CA ARG A 370 -28.56 -2.53 -2.98
C ARG A 370 -28.18 -3.85 -2.36
N ILE A 371 -27.26 -3.78 -1.42
CA ILE A 371 -26.82 -4.94 -0.65
C ILE A 371 -26.84 -4.62 0.83
N LYS A 372 -26.93 -5.68 1.62
CA LYS A 372 -26.70 -5.66 3.06
C LYS A 372 -25.47 -6.49 3.36
N ILE A 373 -24.55 -5.94 4.15
CA ILE A 373 -23.39 -6.67 4.68
C ILE A 373 -23.51 -6.69 6.20
N GLY A 374 -23.68 -7.88 6.78
CA GLY A 374 -24.02 -8.03 8.19
C GLY A 374 -25.35 -7.33 8.49
N PHE A 375 -25.31 -6.20 9.21
CA PHE A 375 -26.49 -5.43 9.58
C PHE A 375 -26.69 -4.14 8.76
N TYR A 376 -25.70 -3.74 7.95
CA TYR A 376 -25.67 -2.43 7.33
C TYR A 376 -25.91 -2.51 5.82
N GLU A 377 -26.63 -1.53 5.29
CA GLU A 377 -26.96 -1.46 3.88
C GLU A 377 -26.03 -0.52 3.12
N TYR A 378 -25.84 -0.84 1.84
CA TYR A 378 -24.99 -0.11 0.92
C TYR A 378 -25.73 0.07 -0.40
N ASP A 379 -25.70 1.30 -0.91
CA ASP A 379 -26.03 1.57 -2.30
C ASP A 379 -24.83 1.15 -3.15
N VAL A 380 -25.08 0.32 -4.14
CA VAL A 380 -24.09 -0.07 -5.13
C VAL A 380 -24.27 0.90 -6.31
N SER A 381 -23.38 1.88 -6.40
CA SER A 381 -23.61 3.05 -7.23
C SER A 381 -23.23 2.77 -8.69
N CYS A 382 -22.03 2.23 -8.93
CA CYS A 382 -21.57 1.92 -10.29
C CYS A 382 -20.47 0.86 -10.35
N ARG A 383 -20.24 0.33 -11.55
CA ARG A 383 -19.10 -0.53 -11.85
C ARG A 383 -17.79 0.24 -11.74
N THR A 384 -16.75 -0.42 -11.24
CA THR A 384 -15.43 0.19 -11.10
C THR A 384 -14.64 0.08 -12.39
N VAL A 385 -14.56 1.20 -13.10
CA VAL A 385 -13.71 1.36 -14.28
C VAL A 385 -12.25 1.25 -13.86
N ARG A 386 -11.50 0.30 -14.46
CA ARG A 386 -10.11 0.01 -14.10
C ARG A 386 -9.15 0.83 -14.96
N CYS A 387 -8.19 1.45 -14.30
CA CYS A 387 -7.00 2.03 -14.94
C CYS A 387 -5.85 1.02 -14.93
N LYS A 388 -4.65 1.42 -15.38
CA LYS A 388 -3.43 0.59 -15.38
C LYS A 388 -2.79 0.34 -14.01
N MET A 389 -3.40 0.81 -12.92
CA MET A 389 -2.85 0.66 -11.57
C MET A 389 -2.73 -0.81 -11.14
N PRO A 390 -3.71 -1.71 -11.40
CA PRO A 390 -3.60 -3.13 -11.04
C PRO A 390 -2.45 -3.86 -11.72
N ASN A 391 -1.77 -3.25 -12.69
CA ASN A 391 -0.56 -3.83 -13.26
C ASN A 391 0.63 -3.82 -12.30
N VAL A 392 0.55 -3.06 -11.19
CA VAL A 392 1.60 -3.00 -10.18
C VAL A 392 1.43 -4.17 -9.22
N ASP A 393 2.43 -5.05 -9.18
CA ASP A 393 2.55 -6.08 -8.16
C ASP A 393 2.78 -5.41 -6.79
N GLN A 394 1.90 -5.72 -5.82
CA GLN A 394 1.89 -5.04 -4.53
C GLN A 394 3.02 -5.50 -3.58
N GLU A 395 3.70 -6.61 -3.89
CA GLU A 395 4.83 -7.11 -3.09
C GLU A 395 6.17 -6.65 -3.67
N THR A 396 6.33 -6.75 -4.98
CA THR A 396 7.59 -6.38 -5.65
C THR A 396 7.65 -4.90 -6.03
N GLY A 397 6.51 -4.21 -6.12
CA GLY A 397 6.43 -2.84 -6.65
C GLY A 397 6.76 -2.75 -8.14
N VAL A 398 6.85 -3.88 -8.85
CA VAL A 398 7.14 -3.92 -10.29
C VAL A 398 5.83 -3.84 -11.07
N ARG A 399 5.81 -3.02 -12.11
CA ARG A 399 4.65 -2.85 -12.98
C ARG A 399 4.75 -3.74 -14.21
N HIS A 400 3.78 -4.63 -14.40
CA HIS A 400 3.66 -5.36 -15.66
C HIS A 400 3.27 -4.40 -16.81
N PRO A 401 3.88 -4.51 -18.01
CA PRO A 401 3.62 -3.57 -19.10
C PRO A 401 2.14 -3.49 -19.52
N SER A 402 1.42 -4.62 -19.51
CA SER A 402 0.07 -4.70 -20.06
C SER A 402 -1.00 -5.35 -19.19
N GLU A 403 -0.66 -6.13 -18.17
CA GLU A 403 -1.62 -7.01 -17.48
C GLU A 403 -1.83 -6.58 -16.04
N PRO A 404 -3.05 -6.71 -15.49
CA PRO A 404 -4.26 -7.32 -16.09
C PRO A 404 -5.08 -6.36 -16.99
N ASP A 405 -4.62 -5.12 -17.16
CA ASP A 405 -5.33 -4.05 -17.88
C ASP A 405 -5.74 -4.41 -19.33
N LYS A 406 -4.86 -5.07 -20.10
CA LYS A 406 -5.14 -5.51 -21.47
C LYS A 406 -6.22 -6.59 -21.49
N THR A 407 -6.12 -7.59 -20.63
CA THR A 407 -7.14 -8.65 -20.51
C THR A 407 -8.48 -8.08 -20.05
N LEU A 408 -8.50 -7.16 -19.08
CA LEU A 408 -9.74 -6.49 -18.68
C LEU A 408 -10.39 -5.72 -19.83
N ARG A 409 -9.60 -4.97 -20.63
CA ARG A 409 -10.16 -4.26 -21.79
C ARG A 409 -10.75 -5.19 -22.85
N SER A 410 -10.20 -6.39 -23.03
CA SER A 410 -10.61 -7.26 -24.14
C SER A 410 -12.00 -7.86 -23.98
N PHE A 411 -12.48 -8.06 -22.74
CA PHE A 411 -13.78 -8.69 -22.50
C PHE A 411 -14.61 -8.05 -21.37
N ARG A 412 -14.05 -7.10 -20.61
CA ARG A 412 -14.73 -6.41 -19.51
C ARG A 412 -15.04 -4.95 -19.81
N ALA A 413 -14.96 -4.52 -21.06
CA ALA A 413 -15.48 -3.22 -21.50
C ALA A 413 -17.02 -3.28 -21.63
N ILE A 414 -17.70 -3.52 -20.51
CA ILE A 414 -19.14 -3.83 -20.43
C ILE A 414 -20.01 -2.62 -20.04
N ASP A 415 -19.41 -1.49 -19.70
CA ASP A 415 -20.14 -0.30 -19.29
C ASP A 415 -20.06 0.78 -20.38
N GLU A 416 -21.16 1.02 -21.08
CA GLU A 416 -21.24 1.94 -22.22
C GLU A 416 -20.78 3.36 -21.84
N GLY A 417 -21.12 3.81 -20.63
CA GLY A 417 -20.78 5.14 -20.15
C GLY A 417 -19.29 5.34 -19.82
N ALA A 418 -18.55 4.25 -19.58
CA ALA A 418 -17.09 4.27 -19.47
C ALA A 418 -16.41 4.35 -20.85
N GLY A 419 -17.05 3.78 -21.87
CA GLY A 419 -16.55 3.64 -23.23
C GLY A 419 -15.86 2.30 -23.48
N GLN A 420 -15.69 1.95 -24.77
CA GLN A 420 -15.26 0.61 -25.21
C GLN A 420 -13.79 0.25 -24.88
N ASN A 421 -12.99 1.22 -24.41
CA ASN A 421 -11.56 1.04 -24.18
C ASN A 421 -11.19 0.92 -22.68
N LEU A 422 -12.16 0.73 -21.79
CA LEU A 422 -11.91 0.62 -20.35
C LEU A 422 -12.63 -0.59 -19.78
N GLY A 423 -11.87 -1.50 -19.16
CA GLY A 423 -12.42 -2.68 -18.50
C GLY A 423 -12.99 -2.35 -17.11
N CYS A 424 -14.05 -3.05 -16.71
CA CYS A 424 -14.68 -2.93 -15.40
C CYS A 424 -14.45 -4.18 -14.55
N LEU A 425 -14.10 -3.98 -13.27
CA LEU A 425 -14.01 -5.04 -12.28
C LEU A 425 -14.25 -4.51 -10.87
N GLY A 426 -15.21 -5.10 -10.16
CA GLY A 426 -15.64 -4.64 -8.84
C GLY A 426 -16.63 -3.49 -8.91
N MET A 427 -17.18 -3.13 -7.76
CA MET A 427 -18.27 -2.17 -7.61
C MET A 427 -17.89 -1.04 -6.64
N GLN A 428 -18.40 0.16 -6.92
CA GLN A 428 -18.29 1.33 -6.07
C GLN A 428 -19.54 1.44 -5.19
N LEU A 429 -19.34 1.60 -3.89
CA LEU A 429 -20.39 1.55 -2.88
C LEU A 429 -20.45 2.87 -2.11
N VAL A 430 -21.66 3.24 -1.70
CA VAL A 430 -21.96 4.33 -0.77
C VAL A 430 -22.70 3.74 0.44
N PRO A 431 -22.24 3.96 1.68
CA PRO A 431 -22.99 3.55 2.85
C PRO A 431 -24.31 4.32 2.95
N THR A 432 -25.41 3.63 3.27
CA THR A 432 -26.72 4.29 3.42
C THR A 432 -26.92 4.91 4.80
N THR A 433 -26.07 4.53 5.78
CA THR A 433 -26.03 5.11 7.13
C THR A 433 -24.74 5.90 7.36
N LYS A 434 -24.78 6.87 8.28
CA LYS A 434 -23.59 7.67 8.62
C LYS A 434 -22.51 6.89 9.36
N THR A 435 -22.92 5.85 10.09
CA THR A 435 -22.03 4.96 10.81
C THR A 435 -22.49 3.52 10.62
N GLY A 436 -21.50 2.62 10.54
CA GLY A 436 -21.71 1.18 10.46
C GLY A 436 -20.50 0.42 10.96
N ALA A 437 -20.66 -0.88 11.16
CA ALA A 437 -19.62 -1.77 11.62
C ALA A 437 -19.61 -3.04 10.76
N LEU A 438 -18.42 -3.43 10.33
CA LEU A 438 -18.20 -4.63 9.53
C LEU A 438 -17.21 -5.55 10.20
N LYS A 439 -17.39 -6.85 10.00
CA LYS A 439 -16.48 -7.90 10.43
C LYS A 439 -16.25 -8.88 9.29
N VAL A 440 -15.01 -9.37 9.17
CA VAL A 440 -14.73 -10.51 8.30
C VAL A 440 -15.62 -11.70 8.68
N GLY A 441 -16.24 -12.31 7.66
CA GLY A 441 -17.23 -13.37 7.80
C GLY A 441 -18.68 -12.86 7.84
N ASP A 442 -18.92 -11.55 7.83
CA ASP A 442 -20.28 -11.01 7.69
C ASP A 442 -20.92 -11.47 6.37
N GLU A 443 -22.22 -11.73 6.44
CA GLU A 443 -23.03 -12.16 5.32
C GLU A 443 -23.32 -11.05 4.34
N ILE A 444 -23.45 -11.41 3.07
CA ILE A 444 -23.88 -10.50 2.01
C ILE A 444 -25.25 -10.95 1.51
N THR A 445 -26.24 -10.08 1.66
CA THR A 445 -27.59 -10.26 1.11
C THR A 445 -27.83 -9.23 0.02
N VAL A 446 -28.26 -9.66 -1.15
CA VAL A 446 -28.68 -8.75 -2.23
C VAL A 446 -30.13 -8.36 -2.00
N LEU A 447 -30.37 -7.06 -1.87
CA LEU A 447 -31.71 -6.51 -1.64
C LEU A 447 -32.37 -6.07 -2.94
N GLU A 448 -31.59 -5.61 -3.90
CA GLU A 448 -32.06 -5.08 -5.18
C GLU A 448 -31.01 -5.34 -6.27
N VAL A 449 -31.47 -5.74 -7.45
CA VAL A 449 -30.66 -5.89 -8.67
C VAL A 449 -31.12 -4.92 -9.75
N GLY A 450 -30.22 -4.59 -10.68
CA GLY A 450 -30.52 -3.71 -11.81
C GLY A 450 -29.28 -3.32 -12.60
N GLU A 451 -29.49 -2.81 -13.82
CA GLU A 451 -28.40 -2.44 -14.72
C GLU A 451 -27.65 -1.21 -14.24
N HIS A 452 -26.31 -1.17 -14.36
CA HIS A 452 -25.52 0.05 -14.15
C HIS A 452 -25.14 0.72 -15.47
N HIS A 453 -25.05 2.05 -15.41
CA HIS A 453 -24.50 2.88 -16.47
C HIS A 453 -23.58 3.92 -15.83
N TYR A 454 -22.27 3.80 -16.05
CA TYR A 454 -21.26 4.67 -15.46
C TYR A 454 -21.35 6.09 -16.01
N GLN A 455 -21.47 7.07 -15.12
CA GLN A 455 -21.39 8.47 -15.48
C GLN A 455 -19.99 8.99 -15.17
N LYS A 456 -19.25 9.41 -16.21
CA LYS A 456 -17.85 9.81 -16.07
C LYS A 456 -17.63 10.89 -15.00
N LEU A 457 -16.85 10.53 -13.97
CA LEU A 457 -15.83 11.32 -13.25
C LEU A 457 -15.62 12.76 -13.70
N PHE A 458 -15.21 12.87 -14.94
CA PHE A 458 -14.80 14.13 -15.55
C PHE A 458 -15.11 13.96 -17.03
N PRO A 459 -16.04 14.73 -17.62
CA PRO A 459 -16.23 14.69 -19.07
C PRO A 459 -14.89 15.05 -19.74
N GLU A 460 -14.53 14.29 -20.77
CA GLU A 460 -13.52 14.72 -21.74
C GLU A 460 -14.11 15.97 -22.40
N LEU A 461 -13.38 17.09 -22.36
CA LEU A 461 -13.69 18.19 -23.26
C LEU A 461 -13.40 17.60 -24.65
N ASN A 462 -14.38 17.60 -25.55
CA ASN A 462 -14.11 17.40 -26.97
C ASN A 462 -12.98 18.39 -27.31
N ASN A 463 -11.85 17.85 -27.78
CA ASN A 463 -10.76 18.67 -28.34
C ASN A 463 -11.30 19.58 -29.44
#